data_AF-A0A6P1IC86-F1
#
_entry.id   AF-A0A6P1IC86-F1
#
_cell.length_a   1.000
_cell.length_b   1.000
_cell.length_c   1.000
_cell.angle_alpha   90.00
_cell.angle_beta   90.00
_cell.angle_gamma   90.00
#
_symmetry.space_group_name_H-M   'P 1'
#
loop_
_entity.id
_entity.type
_entity.pdbx_description
1 polymer ?
#
loop_
_entity_poly.entity_id
_entity_poly.type
_entity_poly.pdbx_seq_one_letter_code
_entity_poly.pdbx_strand_id
1 'polypeptide(L)'
;MTESRPGRIPVGDPIALRFDPETKHRLDEMAEGIGPRRFGALIRVACRRLVTQPKAVGTRLAEARRLSAARRAIPLVMLTIKLEPDTARKFTALAARYDTTVSALMRIALHRFLETPGRYKHPMLREAERTGLSEKVEVMVNPSSRQQIWRLAGRHGDKLSTALLRVALRRLLDEPGDLAGDLEEIAPLRDLRPEIFSARVNVHFDAPLRDRLDALAARLGSDRAELMRLAAQRVLEAPGMIEQAVNSEIFRSEKNRAPLMARHARRQARRRTQSD
;
A
#
# COMPACT_ATOMS: atom_id res chain seq x y z
N MET A 1 2.47 -19.31 43.10
CA MET A 1 1.52 -18.18 43.07
C MET A 1 2.31 -16.90 42.93
N THR A 2 2.30 -16.28 41.75
CA THR A 2 3.11 -15.10 41.43
C THR A 2 2.27 -13.83 41.59
N GLU A 3 2.71 -12.94 42.48
CA GLU A 3 2.09 -11.64 42.75
C GLU A 3 1.99 -10.80 41.47
N SER A 4 0.75 -10.53 41.06
CA SER A 4 0.45 -9.70 39.91
C SER A 4 0.65 -8.22 40.28
N ARG A 5 1.74 -7.61 39.78
CA ARG A 5 2.06 -6.19 40.01
C ARG A 5 0.86 -5.30 39.61
N PRO A 6 0.28 -4.52 40.53
CA PRO A 6 -0.90 -3.70 40.24
C PRO A 6 -0.52 -2.52 39.35
N GLY A 7 -0.91 -2.60 38.09
CA GLY A 7 -0.62 -1.58 37.06
C GLY A 7 -0.63 -2.10 35.62
N ARG A 8 -0.64 -3.41 35.40
CA ARG A 8 -0.93 -4.00 34.08
C ARG A 8 -2.37 -4.46 34.06
N ILE A 9 -3.20 -3.78 33.27
CA ILE A 9 -4.40 -4.43 32.71
C ILE A 9 -3.90 -5.74 32.09
N PRO A 10 -4.56 -6.90 32.27
CA PRO A 10 -4.24 -8.10 31.53
C PRO A 10 -4.61 -7.82 30.08
N VAL A 11 -3.67 -7.25 29.36
CA VAL A 11 -3.80 -6.94 27.95
C VAL A 11 -3.19 -8.15 27.24
N GLY A 12 -3.91 -8.72 26.27
CA GLY A 12 -3.50 -9.96 25.60
C GLY A 12 -2.15 -9.87 24.90
N ASP A 13 -1.78 -10.89 24.13
CA ASP A 13 -0.47 -10.95 23.48
C ASP A 13 -0.13 -9.66 22.73
N PRO A 14 1.11 -9.14 22.90
CA PRO A 14 1.52 -7.90 22.27
C PRO A 14 1.45 -8.04 20.75
N ILE A 15 0.78 -7.09 20.10
CA ILE A 15 0.74 -7.00 18.64
C ILE A 15 1.89 -6.09 18.21
N ALA A 16 2.77 -6.62 17.37
CA ALA A 16 3.85 -5.85 16.77
C ALA A 16 3.30 -4.96 15.65
N LEU A 17 3.34 -3.66 15.87
CA LEU A 17 3.00 -2.64 14.89
C LEU A 17 4.26 -2.13 14.25
N ARG A 18 4.14 -1.81 12.97
CA ARG A 18 5.20 -1.18 12.21
C ARG A 18 4.68 0.11 11.58
N PHE A 19 5.41 1.19 11.80
CA PHE A 19 5.16 2.50 11.24
C PHE A 19 6.36 2.93 10.39
N ASP A 20 6.14 3.87 9.49
CA ASP A 20 7.25 4.65 8.95
C ASP A 20 7.84 5.52 10.08
N PRO A 21 9.13 5.90 9.98
CA PRO A 21 9.80 6.65 11.04
C PRO A 21 9.12 7.98 11.40
N GLU A 22 8.59 8.69 10.41
CA GLU A 22 7.96 10.00 10.60
C GLU A 22 6.64 9.86 11.38
N THR A 23 5.77 8.95 10.96
CA THR A 23 4.52 8.66 11.68
C THR A 23 4.81 8.19 13.11
N LYS A 24 5.83 7.33 13.31
CA LYS A 24 6.23 6.91 14.67
C LYS A 24 6.63 8.11 15.52
N HIS A 25 7.50 8.97 15.00
CA HIS A 25 8.02 10.12 15.72
C HIS A 25 6.88 11.06 16.16
N ARG A 26 5.98 11.40 15.23
CA ARG A 26 4.81 12.25 15.53
C ARG A 26 3.87 11.65 16.57
N LEU A 27 3.70 10.32 16.56
CA LEU A 27 2.91 9.62 17.57
C LEU A 27 3.61 9.62 18.94
N ASP A 28 4.93 9.55 18.98
CA ASP A 28 5.69 9.68 20.23
C ASP A 28 5.54 11.07 20.82
N GLU A 29 5.74 12.12 20.02
CA GLU A 29 5.57 13.51 20.46
C GLU A 29 4.16 13.75 21.00
N MET A 30 3.13 13.28 20.29
CA MET A 30 1.75 13.35 20.75
C MET A 30 1.53 12.58 22.06
N ALA A 31 2.11 11.38 22.19
CA ALA A 31 1.99 10.59 23.41
C ALA A 31 2.72 11.25 24.58
N GLU A 32 3.91 11.78 24.37
CA GLU A 32 4.73 12.46 25.38
C GLU A 32 4.07 13.75 25.86
N GLY A 33 3.43 14.51 24.96
CA GLY A 33 2.62 15.68 25.31
C GLY A 33 1.45 15.35 26.24
N ILE A 34 0.87 14.15 26.13
CA ILE A 34 -0.17 13.65 27.06
C ILE A 34 0.45 13.15 28.37
N GLY A 35 1.65 12.59 28.32
CA GLY A 35 2.42 12.17 29.49
C GLY A 35 3.30 10.94 29.25
N PRO A 36 4.01 10.47 30.29
CA PRO A 36 4.95 9.36 30.13
C PRO A 36 4.21 8.04 29.86
N ARG A 37 4.75 7.24 28.93
CA ARG A 37 4.31 5.88 28.61
C ARG A 37 2.85 5.79 28.12
N ARG A 38 2.42 6.78 27.32
CA ARG A 38 1.04 6.91 26.82
C ARG A 38 0.81 6.32 25.43
N PHE A 39 1.88 5.97 24.71
CA PHE A 39 1.81 5.47 23.33
C PHE A 39 0.83 4.29 23.15
N GLY A 40 0.92 3.27 23.99
CA GLY A 40 0.02 2.11 23.87
C GLY A 40 -1.46 2.45 24.09
N ALA A 41 -1.76 3.42 24.96
CA ALA A 41 -3.11 3.90 25.17
C ALA A 41 -3.59 4.78 24.01
N LEU A 42 -2.72 5.63 23.46
CA LEU A 42 -2.96 6.42 22.26
C LEU A 42 -3.41 5.53 21.09
N ILE A 43 -2.64 4.47 20.80
CA ILE A 43 -2.98 3.55 19.70
C ILE A 43 -4.28 2.80 19.98
N ARG A 44 -4.53 2.35 21.22
CA ARG A 44 -5.83 1.71 21.55
C ARG A 44 -6.99 2.67 21.32
N VAL A 45 -6.89 3.92 21.75
CA VAL A 45 -7.93 4.94 21.50
C VAL A 45 -8.13 5.15 20.01
N ALA A 46 -7.05 5.28 19.23
CA ALA A 46 -7.11 5.41 17.78
C ALA A 46 -7.90 4.24 17.15
N CYS A 47 -7.56 3.01 17.51
CA CYS A 47 -8.23 1.81 17.02
C CYS A 47 -9.70 1.76 17.44
N ARG A 48 -10.02 2.16 18.68
CA ARG A 48 -11.41 2.22 19.15
C ARG A 48 -12.23 3.23 18.37
N ARG A 49 -11.69 4.42 18.10
CA ARG A 49 -12.35 5.42 17.25
C ARG A 49 -12.61 4.87 15.86
N LEU A 50 -11.65 4.14 15.29
CA LEU A 50 -11.79 3.50 13.98
C LEU A 50 -12.96 2.50 13.95
N VAL A 51 -13.01 1.56 14.91
CA VAL A 51 -14.07 0.52 14.93
C VAL A 51 -15.45 1.06 15.32
N THR A 52 -15.53 2.22 16.00
CA THR A 52 -16.80 2.87 16.32
C THR A 52 -17.41 3.61 15.12
N GLN A 53 -16.60 3.99 14.12
CA GLN A 53 -17.05 4.67 12.90
C GLN A 53 -16.76 3.86 11.63
N PRO A 54 -17.25 2.60 11.52
CA PRO A 54 -16.80 1.67 10.49
C PRO A 54 -17.17 2.07 9.06
N LYS A 55 -18.25 2.84 8.86
CA LYS A 55 -18.77 3.20 7.53
C LYS A 55 -17.78 4.05 6.72
N ALA A 56 -17.01 4.92 7.37
CA ALA A 56 -16.04 5.80 6.71
C ALA A 56 -14.64 5.16 6.56
N VAL A 57 -14.43 3.93 7.07
CA VAL A 57 -13.11 3.29 7.07
C VAL A 57 -12.73 2.81 5.67
N GLY A 58 -13.67 2.22 4.92
CA GLY A 58 -13.38 1.68 3.59
C GLY A 58 -12.91 2.73 2.60
N THR A 59 -13.62 3.86 2.50
CA THR A 59 -13.26 4.96 1.60
C THR A 59 -11.90 5.56 1.96
N ARG A 60 -11.65 5.78 3.25
CA ARG A 60 -10.38 6.32 3.76
C ARG A 60 -9.22 5.35 3.59
N LEU A 61 -9.46 4.05 3.71
CA LEU A 61 -8.47 3.02 3.45
C LEU A 61 -8.09 3.00 1.96
N ALA A 62 -9.09 3.04 1.07
CA ALA A 62 -8.85 3.11 -0.37
C ALA A 62 -8.07 4.37 -0.77
N GLU A 63 -8.43 5.52 -0.20
CA GLU A 63 -7.70 6.79 -0.38
C GLU A 63 -6.25 6.70 0.12
N ALA A 64 -6.04 6.16 1.32
CA ALA A 64 -4.70 5.96 1.88
C ALA A 64 -3.83 5.05 0.99
N ARG A 65 -4.40 3.95 0.49
CA ARG A 65 -3.74 3.05 -0.48
C ARG A 65 -3.38 3.79 -1.77
N ARG A 66 -4.31 4.58 -2.33
CA ARG A 66 -4.07 5.38 -3.55
C ARG A 66 -2.95 6.40 -3.35
N LEU A 67 -2.96 7.14 -2.25
CA LEU A 67 -1.91 8.11 -1.93
C LEU A 67 -0.55 7.43 -1.69
N SER A 68 -0.54 6.30 -0.99
CA SER A 68 0.67 5.49 -0.79
C SER A 68 1.24 5.00 -2.13
N ALA A 69 0.39 4.46 -3.00
CA ALA A 69 0.77 4.01 -4.34
C ALA A 69 1.35 5.17 -5.17
N ALA A 70 0.71 6.34 -5.16
CA ALA A 70 1.21 7.52 -5.88
C ALA A 70 2.61 7.95 -5.42
N ARG A 71 2.88 7.95 -4.09
CA ARG A 71 4.20 8.28 -3.54
C ARG A 71 5.26 7.23 -3.88
N ARG A 72 4.86 5.96 -3.96
CA ARG A 72 5.77 4.83 -4.19
C ARG A 72 5.94 4.46 -5.66
N ALA A 73 5.15 5.03 -6.56
CA ALA A 73 5.21 4.76 -7.99
C ALA A 73 6.63 4.95 -8.53
N ILE A 74 7.13 3.94 -9.21
CA ILE A 74 8.41 3.95 -9.92
C ILE A 74 8.15 4.56 -11.30
N PRO A 75 8.97 5.52 -11.76
CA PRO A 75 8.85 6.09 -13.09
C PRO A 75 8.89 5.03 -14.19
N LEU A 76 8.14 5.27 -15.25
CA LEU A 76 8.18 4.43 -16.45
C LEU A 76 9.54 4.53 -17.14
N VAL A 77 9.89 3.47 -17.86
CA VAL A 77 11.08 3.43 -18.72
C VAL A 77 10.70 3.52 -20.17
N MET A 78 11.44 4.32 -20.92
CA MET A 78 11.28 4.45 -22.36
C MET A 78 11.90 3.26 -23.08
N LEU A 79 11.17 2.73 -24.06
CA LEU A 79 11.64 1.72 -24.99
C LEU A 79 11.39 2.19 -26.41
N THR A 80 12.39 2.03 -27.28
CA THR A 80 12.24 2.25 -28.72
C THR A 80 11.97 0.91 -29.40
N ILE A 81 10.84 0.80 -30.08
CA ILE A 81 10.46 -0.37 -30.86
C ILE A 81 10.48 0.01 -32.33
N LYS A 82 11.15 -0.81 -33.15
CA LYS A 82 11.05 -0.68 -34.61
C LYS A 82 9.89 -1.50 -35.13
N LEU A 83 9.02 -0.87 -35.93
CA LEU A 83 7.83 -1.46 -36.53
C LEU A 83 7.82 -1.19 -38.05
N GLU A 84 7.03 -1.95 -38.80
CA GLU A 84 6.69 -1.54 -40.16
C GLU A 84 5.78 -0.30 -40.10
N PRO A 85 5.85 0.60 -41.10
CA PRO A 85 4.99 1.78 -41.16
C PRO A 85 3.50 1.46 -41.02
N ASP A 86 3.03 0.37 -41.61
CA ASP A 86 1.62 -0.05 -41.52
C ASP A 86 1.23 -0.48 -40.10
N THR A 87 2.08 -1.24 -39.42
CA THR A 87 1.84 -1.67 -38.04
C THR A 87 1.84 -0.46 -37.10
N ALA A 88 2.78 0.49 -37.30
CA ALA A 88 2.83 1.73 -36.53
C ALA A 88 1.56 2.57 -36.74
N ARG A 89 1.09 2.73 -37.99
CA ARG A 89 -0.16 3.44 -38.29
C ARG A 89 -1.38 2.80 -37.63
N LYS A 90 -1.51 1.46 -37.70
CA LYS A 90 -2.59 0.73 -37.02
C LYS A 90 -2.56 0.96 -35.51
N PHE A 91 -1.36 0.96 -34.91
CA PHE A 91 -1.21 1.15 -33.48
C PHE A 91 -1.59 2.57 -33.04
N THR A 92 -1.16 3.59 -33.79
CA THR A 92 -1.56 4.98 -33.55
C THR A 92 -3.05 5.20 -33.77
N ALA A 93 -3.64 4.61 -34.81
CA ALA A 93 -5.08 4.69 -35.06
C ALA A 93 -5.90 4.02 -33.94
N LEU A 94 -5.42 2.91 -33.39
CA LEU A 94 -6.05 2.26 -32.24
C LEU A 94 -5.99 3.17 -31.00
N ALA A 95 -4.85 3.81 -30.76
CA ALA A 95 -4.71 4.76 -29.65
C ALA A 95 -5.68 5.94 -29.78
N ALA A 96 -5.81 6.51 -30.99
CA ALA A 96 -6.75 7.59 -31.27
C ALA A 96 -8.21 7.17 -31.09
N ARG A 97 -8.57 5.94 -31.50
CA ARG A 97 -9.94 5.41 -31.36
C ARG A 97 -10.41 5.34 -29.90
N TYR A 98 -9.49 5.07 -28.98
CA TYR A 98 -9.79 4.92 -27.55
C TYR A 98 -9.35 6.14 -26.72
N ASP A 99 -9.08 7.27 -27.37
CA ASP A 99 -8.60 8.51 -26.73
C ASP A 99 -7.45 8.26 -25.74
N THR A 100 -6.45 7.51 -26.19
CA THR A 100 -5.33 7.06 -25.34
C THR A 100 -4.00 7.18 -26.04
N THR A 101 -2.93 6.72 -25.39
CA THR A 101 -1.56 6.76 -25.91
C THR A 101 -1.08 5.38 -26.33
N VAL A 102 -0.18 5.33 -27.31
CA VAL A 102 0.54 4.10 -27.69
C VAL A 102 1.30 3.49 -26.51
N SER A 103 1.74 4.30 -25.54
CA SER A 103 2.36 3.83 -24.30
C SER A 103 1.37 3.12 -23.37
N ALA A 104 0.12 3.59 -23.28
CA ALA A 104 -0.92 2.91 -22.51
C ALA A 104 -1.28 1.55 -23.15
N LEU A 105 -1.49 1.53 -24.47
CA LEU A 105 -1.74 0.29 -25.20
C LEU A 105 -0.57 -0.69 -25.08
N MET A 106 0.67 -0.22 -25.15
CA MET A 106 1.82 -1.11 -24.99
C MET A 106 1.87 -1.74 -23.59
N ARG A 107 1.53 -0.99 -22.54
CA ARG A 107 1.50 -1.53 -21.18
C ARG A 107 0.40 -2.57 -21.01
N ILE A 108 -0.77 -2.36 -21.62
CA ILE A 108 -1.85 -3.35 -21.69
C ILE A 108 -1.37 -4.60 -22.43
N ALA A 109 -0.78 -4.45 -23.61
CA ALA A 109 -0.25 -5.55 -24.41
C ALA A 109 0.76 -6.39 -23.61
N LEU A 110 1.68 -5.73 -22.91
CA LEU A 110 2.66 -6.39 -22.06
C LEU A 110 2.03 -7.08 -20.86
N HIS A 111 1.06 -6.44 -20.19
CA HIS A 111 0.38 -7.05 -19.05
C HIS A 111 -0.33 -8.34 -19.45
N ARG A 112 -1.22 -8.27 -20.46
CA ARG A 112 -1.94 -9.44 -21.00
C ARG A 112 -0.97 -10.54 -21.43
N PHE A 113 0.10 -10.17 -22.14
CA PHE A 113 1.11 -11.12 -22.59
C PHE A 113 1.86 -11.78 -21.42
N LEU A 114 2.18 -11.04 -20.37
CA LEU A 114 2.94 -11.56 -19.23
C LEU A 114 2.08 -12.42 -18.31
N GLU A 115 0.79 -12.14 -18.19
CA GLU A 115 -0.16 -13.01 -17.48
C GLU A 115 -0.39 -14.32 -18.23
N THR A 116 -0.56 -14.26 -19.55
CA THR A 116 -0.76 -15.44 -20.40
C THR A 116 0.20 -15.45 -21.60
N PRO A 117 1.48 -15.85 -21.40
CA PRO A 117 2.47 -15.84 -22.49
C PRO A 117 2.13 -16.81 -23.62
N GLY A 118 1.46 -17.92 -23.30
CA GLY A 118 1.13 -18.99 -24.24
C GLY A 118 2.36 -19.53 -24.98
N ARG A 119 2.18 -20.01 -26.21
CA ARG A 119 3.30 -20.41 -27.09
C ARG A 119 3.88 -19.19 -27.80
N TYR A 120 4.89 -18.56 -27.21
CA TYR A 120 5.49 -17.34 -27.75
C TYR A 120 6.82 -17.55 -28.49
N LYS A 121 7.48 -18.72 -28.34
CA LYS A 121 8.82 -18.98 -28.92
C LYS A 121 8.84 -18.84 -30.46
N HIS A 122 7.98 -19.55 -31.18
CA HIS A 122 7.95 -19.48 -32.64
C HIS A 122 7.54 -18.10 -33.17
N PRO A 123 6.48 -17.45 -32.63
CA PRO A 123 6.17 -16.06 -32.99
C PRO A 123 7.34 -15.10 -32.76
N MET A 124 8.06 -15.24 -31.64
CA MET A 124 9.20 -14.40 -31.32
C MET A 124 10.35 -14.57 -32.31
N LEU A 125 10.69 -15.80 -32.70
CA LEU A 125 11.73 -16.05 -33.71
C LEU A 125 11.33 -15.46 -35.07
N ARG A 126 10.07 -15.63 -35.47
CA ARG A 126 9.53 -15.00 -36.69
C ARG A 126 9.62 -13.47 -36.64
N GLU A 127 9.31 -12.86 -35.50
CA GLU A 127 9.46 -11.41 -35.31
C GLU A 127 10.92 -10.94 -35.25
N ALA A 128 11.86 -11.83 -34.97
CA ALA A 128 13.30 -11.53 -34.99
C ALA A 128 13.86 -11.51 -36.42
N GLU A 129 13.35 -12.38 -37.30
CA GLU A 129 13.73 -12.46 -38.72
C GLU A 129 13.00 -11.44 -39.60
N ARG A 130 12.04 -10.71 -39.03
CA ARG A 130 11.17 -9.79 -39.76
C ARG A 130 11.95 -8.60 -40.33
N THR A 131 11.70 -8.30 -41.60
CA THR A 131 12.32 -7.21 -42.36
C THR A 131 11.38 -6.02 -42.49
N GLY A 132 11.87 -4.87 -42.97
CA GLY A 132 11.04 -3.67 -43.20
C GLY A 132 10.72 -2.84 -41.93
N LEU A 133 11.45 -3.06 -40.84
CA LEU A 133 11.28 -2.35 -39.57
C LEU A 133 11.98 -0.98 -39.59
N SER A 134 11.36 0.01 -40.24
CA SER A 134 11.90 1.37 -40.38
C SER A 134 11.39 2.36 -39.33
N GLU A 135 10.13 2.23 -38.92
CA GLU A 135 9.47 3.22 -38.06
C GLU A 135 9.86 3.01 -36.60
N LYS A 136 10.34 4.06 -35.93
CA LYS A 136 10.71 4.02 -34.52
C LYS A 136 9.55 4.55 -33.68
N VAL A 137 8.98 3.68 -32.85
CA VAL A 137 7.93 4.06 -31.89
C VAL A 137 8.51 4.02 -30.49
N GLU A 138 8.44 5.15 -29.79
CA GLU A 138 8.83 5.25 -28.40
C GLU A 138 7.63 4.99 -27.49
N VAL A 139 7.80 4.07 -26.55
CA VAL A 139 6.74 3.66 -25.61
C VAL A 139 7.28 3.64 -24.20
N MET A 140 6.47 4.12 -23.26
CA MET A 140 6.78 4.11 -21.84
C MET A 140 6.14 2.89 -21.18
N VAL A 141 6.94 2.05 -20.53
CA VAL A 141 6.48 0.81 -19.89
C VAL A 141 6.92 0.70 -18.43
N ASN A 142 6.29 -0.21 -17.68
CA ASN A 142 6.71 -0.52 -16.32
C ASN A 142 8.10 -1.22 -16.35
N PRO A 143 9.05 -0.79 -15.49
CA PRO A 143 10.37 -1.43 -15.36
C PRO A 143 10.32 -2.95 -15.20
N SER A 144 9.36 -3.46 -14.42
CA SER A 144 9.15 -4.89 -14.15
C SER A 144 8.73 -5.64 -15.42
N SER A 145 7.80 -5.10 -16.21
CA SER A 145 7.38 -5.67 -17.48
C SER A 145 8.56 -5.76 -18.45
N ARG A 146 9.38 -4.71 -18.54
CA ARG A 146 10.63 -4.74 -19.33
C ARG A 146 11.54 -5.87 -18.87
N GLN A 147 11.80 -5.96 -17.56
CA GLN A 147 12.68 -6.98 -16.99
C GLN A 147 12.14 -8.41 -17.18
N GLN A 148 10.83 -8.60 -17.08
CA GLN A 148 10.19 -9.90 -17.31
C GLN A 148 10.28 -10.31 -18.79
N ILE A 149 10.04 -9.39 -19.72
CA ILE A 149 10.24 -9.65 -21.16
C ILE A 149 11.70 -10.02 -21.45
N TRP A 150 12.66 -9.28 -20.88
CA TRP A 150 14.08 -9.59 -21.06
C TRP A 150 14.45 -10.96 -20.51
N ARG A 151 13.91 -11.34 -19.34
CA ARG A 151 14.09 -12.69 -18.79
C ARG A 151 13.44 -13.77 -19.65
N LEU A 152 12.25 -13.51 -20.20
CA LEU A 152 11.54 -14.44 -21.08
C LEU A 152 12.28 -14.66 -22.39
N ALA A 153 12.74 -13.58 -23.03
CA ALA A 153 13.46 -13.63 -24.29
C ALA A 153 14.90 -14.15 -24.12
N GLY A 154 15.60 -13.72 -23.07
CA GLY A 154 16.99 -14.10 -22.79
C GLY A 154 17.19 -15.61 -22.61
N ARG A 155 16.16 -16.35 -22.19
CA ARG A 155 16.14 -17.83 -22.21
C ARG A 155 16.36 -18.45 -23.61
N HIS A 156 16.24 -17.64 -24.66
CA HIS A 156 16.38 -18.03 -26.04
C HIS A 156 17.42 -17.19 -26.81
N GLY A 157 18.08 -16.23 -26.15
CA GLY A 157 19.10 -15.35 -26.73
C GLY A 157 18.88 -13.88 -26.40
N ASP A 158 19.98 -13.17 -26.09
CA ASP A 158 19.96 -11.80 -25.53
C ASP A 158 19.36 -10.74 -26.47
N LYS A 159 19.28 -11.02 -27.77
CA LYS A 159 18.80 -10.06 -28.79
C LYS A 159 17.31 -10.21 -29.12
N LEU A 160 16.57 -11.11 -28.48
CA LEU A 160 15.18 -11.43 -28.83
C LEU A 160 14.12 -10.61 -28.08
N SER A 161 14.55 -9.77 -27.13
CA SER A 161 13.65 -8.96 -26.31
C SER A 161 12.74 -8.04 -27.14
N THR A 162 13.29 -7.38 -28.17
CA THR A 162 12.51 -6.47 -29.03
C THR A 162 11.53 -7.22 -29.93
N ALA A 163 11.86 -8.45 -30.34
CA ALA A 163 10.94 -9.31 -31.07
C ALA A 163 9.76 -9.73 -30.18
N LEU A 164 10.01 -10.05 -28.90
CA LEU A 164 8.95 -10.40 -27.96
C LEU A 164 8.02 -9.22 -27.64
N LEU A 165 8.56 -7.99 -27.59
CA LEU A 165 7.75 -6.77 -27.51
C LEU A 165 6.80 -6.65 -28.71
N ARG A 166 7.29 -6.91 -29.93
CA ARG A 166 6.45 -6.91 -31.14
C ARG A 166 5.38 -7.99 -31.11
N VAL A 167 5.70 -9.20 -30.62
CA VAL A 167 4.70 -10.27 -30.44
C VAL A 167 3.57 -9.81 -29.52
N ALA A 168 3.89 -9.23 -28.37
CA ALA A 168 2.87 -8.73 -27.44
C ALA A 168 2.00 -7.64 -28.09
N LEU A 169 2.62 -6.68 -28.79
CA LEU A 169 1.91 -5.63 -29.51
C LEU A 169 0.99 -6.19 -30.60
N ARG A 170 1.48 -7.13 -31.43
CA ARG A 170 0.67 -7.72 -32.50
C ARG A 170 -0.50 -8.50 -31.96
N ARG A 171 -0.33 -9.25 -30.87
CA ARG A 171 -1.45 -9.92 -30.20
C ARG A 171 -2.54 -8.94 -29.77
N LEU A 172 -2.17 -7.77 -29.25
CA LEU A 172 -3.16 -6.74 -28.92
C LEU A 172 -3.86 -6.18 -30.17
N LEU A 173 -3.13 -5.98 -31.27
CA LEU A 173 -3.71 -5.50 -32.53
C LEU A 173 -4.66 -6.52 -33.17
N ASP A 174 -4.29 -7.80 -33.11
CA ASP A 174 -5.07 -8.90 -33.69
C ASP A 174 -6.30 -9.22 -32.82
N GLU A 175 -6.14 -9.16 -31.49
CA GLU A 175 -7.17 -9.47 -30.50
C GLU A 175 -7.29 -8.33 -29.46
N PRO A 176 -7.94 -7.20 -29.80
CA PRO A 176 -8.04 -6.05 -28.90
C PRO A 176 -8.90 -6.33 -27.65
N GLY A 177 -9.83 -7.29 -27.69
CA GLY A 177 -10.68 -7.66 -26.55
C GLY A 177 -11.46 -6.48 -25.97
N ASP A 178 -11.70 -6.50 -24.66
CA ASP A 178 -12.23 -5.35 -23.92
C ASP A 178 -11.11 -4.36 -23.59
N LEU A 179 -10.79 -3.50 -24.55
CA LEU A 179 -9.72 -2.52 -24.37
C LEU A 179 -10.14 -1.34 -23.46
N ALA A 180 -11.45 -1.08 -23.34
CA ALA A 180 -11.95 -0.01 -22.49
C ALA A 180 -11.77 -0.35 -21.00
N GLY A 181 -12.15 -1.57 -20.59
CA GLY A 181 -11.92 -2.06 -19.23
C GLY A 181 -10.42 -2.10 -18.89
N ASP A 182 -9.59 -2.60 -19.79
CA ASP A 182 -8.14 -2.62 -19.61
C ASP A 182 -7.51 -1.22 -19.46
N LEU A 183 -8.04 -0.21 -20.16
CA LEU A 183 -7.58 1.17 -20.02
C LEU A 183 -7.93 1.75 -18.65
N GLU A 184 -9.02 1.31 -18.03
CA GLU A 184 -9.39 1.71 -16.68
C GLU A 184 -8.59 0.94 -15.61
N GLU A 185 -8.37 -0.35 -15.80
CA GLU A 185 -7.80 -1.21 -14.75
C GLU A 185 -6.29 -1.40 -14.85
N ILE A 186 -5.77 -1.59 -16.08
CA ILE A 186 -4.38 -2.00 -16.32
C ILE A 186 -3.50 -0.82 -16.68
N ALA A 187 -3.99 0.10 -17.52
CA ALA A 187 -3.22 1.26 -17.93
C ALA A 187 -2.87 2.24 -16.78
N PRO A 188 -3.52 2.26 -15.62
CA PRO A 188 -3.01 3.04 -14.48
C PRO A 188 -1.93 2.31 -13.66
N LEU A 189 -1.76 0.99 -13.83
CA LEU A 189 -0.85 0.20 -13.01
C LEU A 189 0.60 0.67 -13.16
N ARG A 190 1.25 0.85 -12.02
CA ARG A 190 2.65 1.23 -11.86
C ARG A 190 3.37 0.23 -10.99
N ASP A 191 4.64 0.02 -11.28
CA ASP A 191 5.53 -0.62 -10.32
C ASP A 191 5.65 0.27 -9.09
N LEU A 192 5.56 -0.35 -7.92
CA LEU A 192 5.65 0.37 -6.66
C LEU A 192 6.92 -0.04 -5.92
N ARG A 193 7.59 0.95 -5.33
CA ARG A 193 8.59 0.68 -4.28
C ARG A 193 7.90 -0.03 -3.11
N PRO A 194 8.56 -1.00 -2.45
CA PRO A 194 7.99 -1.67 -1.29
C PRO A 194 7.69 -0.67 -0.17
N GLU A 195 6.65 -0.93 0.62
CA GLU A 195 6.42 -0.16 1.85
C GLU A 195 7.45 -0.57 2.92
N ILE A 196 8.18 0.42 3.44
CA ILE A 196 9.19 0.19 4.47
C ILE A 196 8.67 0.73 5.80
N PHE A 197 8.32 -0.19 6.70
CA PHE A 197 7.90 0.12 8.05
C PHE A 197 8.94 -0.40 9.05
N SER A 198 9.95 0.42 9.34
CA SER A 198 11.09 0.01 10.19
C SER A 198 10.82 0.17 11.69
N ALA A 199 9.96 1.10 12.08
CA ALA A 199 9.70 1.40 13.48
C ALA A 199 8.74 0.38 14.11
N ARG A 200 9.26 -0.56 14.89
CA ARG A 200 8.47 -1.59 15.58
C ARG A 200 8.00 -1.10 16.95
N VAL A 201 6.72 -1.29 17.24
CA VAL A 201 6.14 -1.06 18.58
C VAL A 201 5.26 -2.21 18.98
N ASN A 202 5.38 -2.67 20.22
CA ASN A 202 4.47 -3.68 20.76
C ASN A 202 3.34 -2.97 21.51
N VAL A 203 2.11 -3.12 21.02
CA VAL A 203 0.91 -2.60 21.69
C VAL A 203 0.01 -3.78 22.04
N HIS A 204 -0.45 -3.79 23.28
CA HIS A 204 -1.38 -4.80 23.72
C HIS A 204 -2.83 -4.32 23.53
N PHE A 205 -3.71 -5.23 23.10
CA PHE A 205 -5.15 -5.03 22.92
C PHE A 205 -5.96 -5.96 23.83
N ASP A 206 -7.16 -5.52 24.23
CA ASP A 206 -8.14 -6.44 24.79
C ASP A 206 -8.76 -7.30 23.68
N ALA A 207 -9.28 -8.48 24.05
CA ALA A 207 -9.89 -9.40 23.09
C ALA A 207 -11.03 -8.74 22.29
N PRO A 208 -11.97 -7.99 22.90
CA PRO A 208 -13.06 -7.37 22.14
C PRO A 208 -12.60 -6.38 21.06
N LEU A 209 -11.57 -5.58 21.32
CA LEU A 209 -11.03 -4.65 20.32
C LEU A 209 -10.30 -5.41 19.21
N ARG A 210 -9.58 -6.48 19.56
CA ARG A 210 -8.92 -7.35 18.58
C ARG A 210 -9.92 -7.97 17.63
N ASP A 211 -10.98 -8.58 18.16
CA ASP A 211 -12.00 -9.27 17.35
C ASP A 211 -12.73 -8.30 16.42
N ARG A 212 -13.03 -7.08 16.90
CA ARG A 212 -13.64 -6.03 16.08
C ARG A 212 -12.73 -5.55 14.95
N LEU A 213 -11.43 -5.42 15.21
CA LEU A 213 -10.46 -5.07 14.16
C LEU A 213 -10.34 -6.18 13.13
N ASP A 214 -10.34 -7.44 13.55
CA ASP A 214 -10.25 -8.60 12.65
C ASP A 214 -11.49 -8.73 11.77
N ALA A 215 -12.69 -8.58 12.35
CA ALA A 215 -13.93 -8.55 11.59
C ALA A 215 -13.97 -7.38 10.59
N LEU A 216 -13.49 -6.21 10.99
CA LEU A 216 -13.39 -5.04 10.09
C LEU A 216 -12.37 -5.27 8.97
N ALA A 217 -11.23 -5.86 9.28
CA ALA A 217 -10.16 -6.16 8.32
C ALA A 217 -10.65 -7.17 7.27
N ALA A 218 -11.28 -8.25 7.71
CA ALA A 218 -11.87 -9.26 6.82
C ALA A 218 -12.90 -8.65 5.87
N ARG A 219 -13.81 -7.80 6.39
CA ARG A 219 -14.83 -7.14 5.55
C ARG A 219 -14.24 -6.19 4.51
N LEU A 220 -13.08 -5.59 4.79
CA LEU A 220 -12.46 -4.58 3.92
C LEU A 220 -11.33 -5.15 3.03
N GLY A 221 -11.05 -6.46 3.08
CA GLY A 221 -9.89 -7.03 2.39
C GLY A 221 -8.59 -6.36 2.84
N SER A 222 -8.42 -6.19 4.14
CA SER A 222 -7.29 -5.53 4.80
C SER A 222 -6.68 -6.45 5.84
N ASP A 223 -5.53 -6.06 6.38
CA ASP A 223 -5.00 -6.66 7.60
C ASP A 223 -5.10 -5.71 8.80
N ARG A 224 -4.90 -6.27 10.00
CA ARG A 224 -4.94 -5.51 11.24
C ARG A 224 -3.89 -4.39 11.28
N ALA A 225 -2.68 -4.64 10.78
CA ALA A 225 -1.59 -3.68 10.82
C ALA A 225 -1.90 -2.45 9.95
N GLU A 226 -2.51 -2.65 8.79
CA GLU A 226 -2.94 -1.60 7.88
C GLU A 226 -4.06 -0.75 8.50
N LEU A 227 -5.08 -1.38 9.10
CA LEU A 227 -6.12 -0.64 9.83
C LEU A 227 -5.55 0.17 10.99
N MET A 228 -4.52 -0.34 11.66
CA MET A 228 -3.88 0.35 12.77
C MET A 228 -3.01 1.52 12.32
N ARG A 229 -2.32 1.40 11.18
CA ARG A 229 -1.65 2.53 10.53
C ARG A 229 -2.66 3.60 10.14
N LEU A 230 -3.79 3.21 9.55
CA LEU A 230 -4.88 4.12 9.23
C LEU A 230 -5.45 4.81 10.48
N ALA A 231 -5.67 4.06 11.57
CA ALA A 231 -6.14 4.61 12.84
C ALA A 231 -5.17 5.65 13.41
N ALA A 232 -3.87 5.33 13.39
CA ALA A 232 -2.82 6.22 13.87
C ALA A 232 -2.75 7.50 13.03
N GLN A 233 -2.77 7.37 11.70
CA GLN A 233 -2.80 8.50 10.77
C GLN A 233 -4.01 9.41 11.02
N ARG A 234 -5.20 8.84 11.20
CA ARG A 234 -6.42 9.60 11.51
C ARG A 234 -6.32 10.37 12.82
N VAL A 235 -5.67 9.82 13.84
CA VAL A 235 -5.46 10.51 15.12
C VAL A 235 -4.44 11.64 14.98
N LEU A 236 -3.41 11.48 14.14
CA LEU A 236 -2.48 12.58 13.83
C LEU A 236 -3.15 13.71 13.05
N GLU A 237 -4.04 13.39 12.11
CA GLU A 237 -4.77 14.37 11.29
C GLU A 237 -5.87 15.08 12.08
N ALA A 238 -6.61 14.35 12.91
CA ALA A 238 -7.72 14.86 13.70
C ALA A 238 -7.65 14.34 15.15
N PRO A 239 -6.81 14.95 16.00
CA PRO A 239 -6.63 14.50 17.38
C PRO A 239 -7.92 14.61 18.20
N GLY A 240 -8.71 15.67 18.01
CA GLY A 240 -9.88 15.96 18.85
C GLY A 240 -9.52 15.96 20.34
N MET A 241 -10.41 15.49 21.21
CA MET A 241 -10.15 15.33 22.65
C MET A 241 -9.28 14.10 22.95
N ILE A 242 -8.11 13.99 22.30
CA ILE A 242 -7.24 12.80 22.39
C ILE A 242 -6.71 12.59 23.80
N GLU A 243 -6.32 13.65 24.50
CA GLU A 243 -5.78 13.57 25.86
C GLU A 243 -6.81 12.96 26.83
N GLN A 244 -8.05 13.47 26.81
CA GLN A 244 -9.14 12.95 27.63
C GLN A 244 -9.46 11.49 27.30
N ALA A 245 -9.49 11.14 26.02
CA ALA A 245 -9.74 9.78 25.58
C ALA A 245 -8.62 8.81 26.01
N VAL A 246 -7.36 9.22 25.90
CA VAL A 246 -6.20 8.44 26.36
C VAL A 246 -6.24 8.23 27.87
N ASN A 247 -6.51 9.29 28.64
CA ASN A 247 -6.67 9.19 30.09
C ASN A 247 -7.80 8.22 30.43
N SER A 248 -8.96 8.33 29.79
CA SER A 248 -10.09 7.40 29.99
C SER A 248 -9.73 5.96 29.64
N GLU A 249 -8.97 5.73 28.57
CA GLU A 249 -8.52 4.40 28.17
C GLU A 249 -7.58 3.75 29.20
N ILE A 250 -6.76 4.54 29.89
CA ILE A 250 -5.89 4.04 30.97
C ILE A 250 -6.70 3.61 32.17
N PHE A 251 -7.77 4.33 32.50
CA PHE A 251 -8.62 4.07 33.65
C PHE A 251 -9.84 3.20 33.33
N ARG A 252 -9.87 2.57 32.15
CA ARG A 252 -11.02 1.84 31.60
C ARG A 252 -11.46 0.64 32.44
N SER A 253 -10.55 -0.03 33.16
CA SER A 253 -10.95 -1.12 34.05
C SER A 253 -11.50 -0.57 35.38
N GLU A 254 -12.81 -0.71 35.63
CA GLU A 254 -13.44 -0.25 36.89
C GLU A 254 -12.75 -0.81 38.13
N LYS A 255 -12.34 -2.09 38.11
CA LYS A 255 -11.59 -2.75 39.19
C LYS A 255 -10.27 -2.04 39.57
N ASN A 256 -9.62 -1.32 38.65
CA ASN A 256 -8.36 -0.63 38.91
C ASN A 256 -8.45 0.90 38.83
N ARG A 257 -9.64 1.46 38.59
CA ARG A 257 -9.84 2.90 38.34
C ARG A 257 -9.47 3.75 39.55
N ALA A 258 -10.02 3.42 40.73
CA ALA A 258 -9.72 4.13 41.98
C ALA A 258 -8.22 4.10 42.37
N PRO A 259 -7.53 2.93 42.42
CA PRO A 259 -6.10 2.89 42.77
C PRO A 259 -5.20 3.56 41.72
N LEU A 260 -5.54 3.48 40.42
CA LEU A 260 -4.78 4.16 39.36
C LEU A 260 -4.97 5.68 39.41
N MET A 261 -6.19 6.18 39.67
CA MET A 261 -6.47 7.62 39.85
C MET A 261 -5.74 8.19 41.07
N ALA A 262 -5.78 7.49 42.20
CA ALA A 262 -5.03 7.89 43.40
C ALA A 262 -3.52 7.97 43.14
N ARG A 263 -2.96 7.02 42.38
CA ARG A 263 -1.54 7.03 41.99
C ARG A 263 -1.21 8.14 40.99
N HIS A 264 -2.13 8.46 40.07
CA HIS A 264 -1.97 9.56 39.12
C HIS A 264 -1.96 10.91 39.83
N ALA A 265 -2.91 11.16 40.73
CA ALA A 265 -2.97 12.36 41.56
C ALA A 265 -1.69 12.55 42.39
N ARG A 266 -1.19 11.48 43.03
CA ARG A 266 0.09 11.50 43.76
C ARG A 266 1.29 11.84 42.87
N ARG A 267 1.31 11.38 41.62
CA ARG A 267 2.39 11.71 40.66
C ARG A 267 2.31 13.14 40.15
N GLN A 268 1.11 13.66 39.91
CA GLN A 268 0.93 15.07 39.53
C GLN A 268 1.30 16.01 40.67
N ALA A 269 0.92 15.69 41.91
CA ALA A 269 1.34 16.43 43.09
C ALA A 269 2.87 16.49 43.21
N ARG A 270 3.56 15.34 43.04
CA ARG A 270 5.04 15.27 43.07
C ARG A 270 5.72 16.08 41.97
N ARG A 271 5.12 16.17 40.78
CA ARG A 271 5.65 16.98 39.68
C ARG A 271 5.51 18.48 39.94
N ARG A 272 4.41 18.89 40.58
CA ARG A 272 4.19 20.29 40.98
C ARG A 272 5.12 20.75 42.10
N THR A 273 5.57 19.83 42.95
CA THR A 273 6.53 20.09 44.04
C THR A 273 8.00 19.93 43.63
N GLN A 274 8.29 19.52 42.40
CA GLN A 274 9.66 19.38 41.85
C GLN A 274 10.00 20.50 40.84
N SER A 275 9.07 21.44 40.63
CA SER A 275 9.23 22.59 39.73
C SER A 275 9.48 23.91 40.48
N ASP A 276 9.86 23.83 41.76
CA ASP A 276 10.56 24.85 42.54
C ASP A 276 12.01 24.38 42.77
#